data_AF-A0A357BQQ8-F1
#
_entry.id   AF-A0A357BQQ8-F1
#
_cell.length_a   1.000
_cell.length_b   1.000
_cell.length_c   1.000
_cell.angle_alpha   90.00
_cell.angle_beta   90.00
_cell.angle_gamma   90.00
#
_symmetry.space_group_name_H-M   'P 1'
#
loop_
_entity.id
_entity.type
_entity.pdbx_description
1 polymer ?
#
loop_
_entity_poly.entity_id
_entity_poly.type
_entity_poly.pdbx_seq_one_letter_code
_entity_poly.pdbx_strand_id
1 'polypeptide(L)' 'MRLTKRQKENASKYFLDISKYAFGAVVVGKFISLSSIPEWVFWMGLCFAVLTFLSGIFLDRGGD' A
#
# COMPACT_ATOMS: atom_id res chain seq x y z
N MET A 1 1.32 -7.60 22.68
CA MET A 1 2.21 -8.67 22.14
C MET A 1 3.31 -8.01 21.32
N ARG A 2 4.59 -8.24 21.64
CA ARG A 2 5.71 -7.81 20.78
C ARG A 2 5.85 -8.83 19.64
N LEU A 3 5.77 -8.38 18.40
CA LEU A 3 6.09 -9.21 17.23
C LEU A 3 7.58 -9.54 17.25
N THR A 4 7.95 -10.74 16.80
CA THR A 4 9.36 -11.11 16.58
C THR A 4 9.96 -10.32 15.42
N LYS A 5 11.30 -10.16 15.37
CA LYS A 5 11.99 -9.45 14.27
C LYS A 5 11.60 -9.99 12.89
N ARG A 6 11.57 -11.31 12.72
CA ARG A 6 11.16 -11.96 11.46
C ARG A 6 9.69 -11.69 11.10
N GLN A 7 8.78 -11.70 12.08
CA GLN A 7 7.37 -11.39 11.83
C GLN A 7 7.19 -9.93 11.41
N LYS A 8 7.97 -9.03 12.00
CA LYS A 8 7.97 -7.60 11.66
C LYS A 8 8.48 -7.35 10.24
N GLU A 9 9.61 -7.95 9.87
CA GLU A 9 10.15 -7.88 8.51
C GLU A 9 9.18 -8.45 7.47
N ASN A 10 8.56 -9.60 7.76
CA ASN A 10 7.57 -10.19 6.86
C ASN A 10 6.34 -9.30 6.72
N ALA A 11 5.81 -8.77 7.82
CA ALA A 11 4.68 -7.85 7.79
C ALA A 11 5.01 -6.58 7.00
N SER A 12 6.17 -5.95 7.26
CA SER A 12 6.67 -4.79 6.50
C SER A 12 6.68 -5.08 5.00
N LYS A 13 7.29 -6.19 4.57
CA LYS A 13 7.31 -6.61 3.16
C LYS A 13 5.91 -6.78 2.57
N TYR A 14 5.00 -7.46 3.27
CA TYR A 14 3.61 -7.62 2.82
C TYR A 14 2.91 -6.27 2.62
N PHE A 15 3.02 -5.35 3.58
CA PHE A 15 2.42 -4.02 3.47
C PHE A 15 3.00 -3.21 2.30
N LEU A 16 4.32 -3.28 2.11
CA LEU A 16 4.99 -2.62 1.00
C LEU A 16 4.58 -3.20 -0.35
N ASP A 17 4.46 -4.52 -0.49
CA ASP A 17 4.04 -5.13 -1.75
C ASP A 17 2.57 -4.87 -2.06
N ILE A 18 1.67 -4.94 -1.07
CA ILE A 18 0.27 -4.52 -1.20
C ILE A 18 0.20 -3.07 -1.69
N SER A 19 1.00 -2.18 -1.11
CA SER A 19 0.99 -0.77 -1.51
C SER A 19 1.39 -0.56 -2.97
N LYS A 20 2.39 -1.29 -3.46
CA LYS A 20 2.83 -1.23 -4.87
C LYS A 20 1.75 -1.77 -5.80
N TYR A 21 1.13 -2.89 -5.47
CA TYR A 21 0.06 -3.47 -6.28
C TYR A 21 -1.18 -2.58 -6.31
N ALA A 22 -1.59 -2.04 -5.17
CA ALA A 22 -2.71 -1.11 -5.08
C ALA A 22 -2.44 0.16 -5.89
N PHE A 23 -1.25 0.76 -5.74
CA PHE A 23 -0.85 1.92 -6.52
C PHE A 23 -0.82 1.62 -8.02
N GLY A 24 -0.18 0.52 -8.42
CA GLY A 24 -0.11 0.09 -9.81
C GLY A 24 -1.48 -0.14 -10.42
N ALA A 25 -2.36 -0.86 -9.73
CA ALA A 25 -3.72 -1.15 -10.21
C ALA A 25 -4.55 0.14 -10.39
N VAL A 26 -4.45 1.09 -9.45
CA VAL A 26 -5.21 2.35 -9.49
C VAL A 26 -4.69 3.27 -10.61
N VAL A 27 -3.37 3.40 -10.75
CA VAL A 27 -2.75 4.24 -11.79
C VAL A 27 -2.95 3.64 -13.18
N VAL A 28 -2.63 2.35 -13.36
CA VAL A 28 -2.80 1.65 -14.65
C VAL A 28 -4.28 1.57 -15.01
N GLY A 29 -5.16 1.26 -14.05
CA GLY A 29 -6.60 1.20 -14.28
C GLY A 29 -7.17 2.54 -14.76
N LYS A 30 -6.76 3.66 -14.14
CA LYS A 30 -7.19 5.00 -14.56
C LYS A 30 -6.64 5.38 -15.93
N PHE A 31 -5.44 4.92 -16.27
CA PHE A 31 -4.80 5.19 -17.57
C PHE A 31 -5.44 4.39 -18.71
N ILE A 32 -5.71 3.10 -18.49
CA ILE A 32 -6.36 2.23 -19.49
C ILE A 32 -7.81 2.66 -19.74
N SER A 33 -8.50 3.15 -18.70
CA SER A 33 -9.91 3.49 -18.82
C SER A 33 -10.26 4.73 -17.99
N LEU A 34 -9.89 5.88 -18.55
CA LEU A 34 -10.09 7.22 -17.98
C LEU A 34 -11.53 7.48 -17.51
N SER A 35 -12.52 6.91 -18.19
CA SER A 35 -13.95 7.08 -17.95
C SER A 35 -14.59 6.00 -17.07
N SER A 36 -13.94 4.85 -16.84
CA SER A 36 -14.56 3.76 -16.05
C SER A 36 -14.30 3.85 -14.56
N ILE A 37 -13.17 4.45 -14.15
CA ILE A 37 -12.85 4.65 -12.73
C ILE A 37 -13.28 6.06 -12.32
N PRO A 38 -14.33 6.20 -11.49
CA PRO A 38 -14.72 7.48 -10.94
C PRO A 38 -13.57 8.11 -10.17
N GLU A 39 -13.46 9.42 -10.23
CA GLU A 39 -12.35 10.16 -9.62
C GLU A 39 -12.25 9.91 -8.10
N TRP A 40 -13.37 9.75 -7.42
CA TRP A 40 -13.42 9.41 -6.00
C TRP A 40 -12.83 8.02 -5.69
N VAL A 41 -13.04 7.02 -6.55
CA VAL A 41 -12.47 5.67 -6.39
C VAL A 41 -10.96 5.72 -6.58
N PHE A 42 -10.49 6.52 -7.53
CA PHE A 42 -9.06 6.75 -7.74
C PHE A 42 -8.40 7.35 -6.50
N TRP A 43 -8.97 8.42 -5.94
CA TRP A 43 -8.45 9.04 -4.72
C TRP A 43 -8.50 8.10 -3.52
N MET A 44 -9.56 7.31 -3.35
CA MET A 44 -9.63 6.29 -2.31
C MET A 44 -8.54 5.22 -2.45
N GLY A 45 -8.34 4.70 -3.66
CA GLY A 45 -7.31 3.71 -3.94
C GLY A 45 -5.90 4.26 -3.73
N LEU A 46 -5.66 5.51 -4.11
CA LEU A 46 -4.41 6.21 -3.87
C LEU A 46 -4.16 6.39 -2.37
N CYS A 47 -5.15 6.88 -1.61
CA CYS A 47 -5.06 7.00 -0.16
C CYS A 47 -4.78 5.64 0.51
N PHE A 48 -5.45 4.57 0.07
CA PHE A 48 -5.19 3.23 0.57
C PHE A 48 -3.74 2.76 0.30
N ALA A 49 -3.22 2.99 -0.91
CA ALA A 49 -1.85 2.66 -1.25
C ALA A 49 -0.84 3.44 -0.39
N VAL A 50 -1.09 4.73 -0.14
CA VAL A 50 -0.24 5.56 0.73
C VAL A 50 -0.29 5.09 2.18
N LEU A 51 -1.48 4.79 2.73
CA LEU A 51 -1.62 4.33 4.11
C LEU A 51 -0.94 2.97 4.34
N THR A 52 -1.08 2.04 3.39
CA THR A 52 -0.41 0.73 3.46
C THR A 52 1.11 0.87 3.32
N PHE A 53 1.59 1.77 2.45
CA PHE A 53 3.00 2.09 2.32
C PHE A 53 3.59 2.67 3.62
N LEU A 54 2.92 3.68 4.20
CA LEU A 54 3.33 4.28 5.47
C LEU A 54 3.33 3.24 6.59
N SER A 55 2.31 2.39 6.66
CA SER A 55 2.24 1.29 7.64
C SER A 55 3.42 0.32 7.47
N GLY A 56 3.78 -0.02 6.23
CA GLY A 56 4.98 -0.80 5.92
C GLY A 56 6.25 -0.13 6.44
N ILE A 57 6.46 1.15 6.14
CA ILE A 57 7.62 1.92 6.62
C ILE A 57 7.68 2.00 8.14
N PHE A 58 6.57 2.27 8.82
CA PHE A 58 6.54 2.32 10.28
C PHE A 58 6.85 0.97 10.91
N LEU A 59 6.36 -0.12 10.30
CA LEU A 59 6.72 -1.48 10.70
C LEU A 59 8.17 -1.81 10.38
N ASP A 60 8.76 -1.24 9.34
CA ASP A 60 10.18 -1.44 9.04
C ASP A 60 11.06 -0.70 10.07
N ARG A 61 10.76 0.59 10.29
CA ARG A 61 11.59 1.50 11.09
C ARG A 61 11.35 1.45 12.60
N GLY A 62 10.17 1.05 13.06
CA GLY A 62 9.89 0.97 14.50
C GLY A 62 10.52 -0.25 15.19
N GLY A 63 11.36 -1.02 14.48
CA GLY A 63 11.97 -2.28 14.92
C GLY A 63 13.34 -2.14 15.57
N ASP A 64 13.93 -0.95 15.43
CA ASP A 64 15.15 -0.50 16.10
C ASP A 64 14.78 0.35 17.34
#